data_AF-A0A9W4LQV7-F1
#
_entry.id   AF-A0A9W4LQV7-F1
#
_cell.length_a   1.000
_cell.length_b   1.000
_cell.length_c   1.000
_cell.angle_alpha   90.00
_cell.angle_beta   90.00
_cell.angle_gamma   90.00
#
_symmetry.space_group_name_H-M   'P 1'
#
loop_
_entity.id
_entity.type
_entity.pdbx_description
1 polymer ?
#
loop_
_entity_poly.entity_id
_entity_poly.type
_entity_poly.pdbx_seq_one_letter_code
_entity_poly.pdbx_strand_id
1 'polypeptide(L)'
;MSEKISYIAPFGLRMPSDIRAWVERSADQIDRSMNYVIVAILRDRMKSSASVAATGSGLVTKSPAAAYDTAALAGSDIANPANGVP
;
A
#
# COMPACT_ATOMS: atom_id res chain seq x y z
N MET A 1 23.28 -33.63 -6.86
CA MET A 1 23.42 -32.24 -6.39
C MET A 1 22.18 -31.91 -5.58
N SER A 2 22.26 -31.91 -4.24
CA SER A 2 21.14 -31.51 -3.40
C SER A 2 21.11 -30.00 -3.30
N GLU A 3 20.04 -29.40 -3.84
CA GLU A 3 19.76 -27.98 -3.70
C GLU A 3 19.55 -27.68 -2.21
N LYS A 4 20.48 -26.93 -1.61
CA LYS A 4 20.30 -26.41 -0.26
C LYS A 4 19.19 -25.38 -0.32
N ILE A 5 17.98 -25.78 0.08
CA ILE A 5 16.91 -24.84 0.39
C ILE A 5 17.41 -24.02 1.59
N SER A 6 17.96 -22.85 1.31
CA SER A 6 18.37 -21.91 2.35
C SER A 6 17.13 -21.54 3.15
N TYR A 7 17.07 -21.97 4.41
CA TYR A 7 16.00 -21.61 5.32
C TYR A 7 16.10 -20.10 5.61
N ILE A 8 15.28 -19.31 4.93
CA ILE A 8 15.18 -17.89 5.17
C ILE A 8 14.33 -17.72 6.43
N ALA A 9 14.94 -17.19 7.49
CA ALA A 9 14.23 -16.90 8.73
C ALA A 9 13.05 -15.95 8.46
N PRO A 10 11.87 -16.18 9.07
CA PRO A 10 10.71 -15.34 8.85
C PRO A 10 11.00 -13.91 9.33
N PHE A 11 10.65 -12.92 8.50
CA PHE A 11 10.73 -11.51 8.90
C PHE A 11 9.63 -11.21 9.94
N GLY A 12 10.02 -10.66 11.08
CA GLY A 12 9.07 -10.25 12.12
C GLY A 12 8.43 -8.92 11.76
N LEU A 13 7.22 -8.94 11.17
CA LEU A 13 6.50 -7.72 10.86
C LEU A 13 5.81 -7.17 12.12
N ARG A 14 6.14 -5.94 12.53
CA ARG A 14 5.40 -5.24 13.58
C ARG A 14 4.12 -4.67 12.96
N MET A 15 2.97 -5.21 13.36
CA MET A 15 1.67 -4.76 12.89
C MET A 15 0.86 -4.12 14.03
N PRO A 16 0.18 -2.99 13.77
CA PRO A 16 -0.92 -2.51 14.60
C PRO A 16 -1.96 -3.61 14.87
N SER A 17 -2.60 -3.56 16.04
CA SER A 17 -3.49 -4.63 16.52
C SER A 17 -4.73 -4.83 15.66
N ASP A 18 -5.28 -3.75 15.13
CA ASP A 18 -6.41 -3.72 14.20
C ASP A 18 -6.07 -4.42 12.87
N ILE A 19 -4.91 -4.10 12.29
CA ILE A 19 -4.43 -4.73 11.05
C ILE A 19 -4.18 -6.22 11.28
N ARG A 20 -3.57 -6.59 12.41
CA ARG A 20 -3.34 -8.00 12.76
C ARG A 20 -4.65 -8.78 12.83
N ALA A 21 -5.66 -8.24 13.53
CA ALA A 21 -6.96 -8.88 13.67
C ALA A 21 -7.69 -9.03 12.33
N TRP A 22 -7.53 -8.05 11.43
CA TRP A 22 -8.04 -8.16 10.07
C TRP A 22 -7.36 -9.29 9.28
N VAL A 23 -6.03 -9.37 9.30
CA VAL A 23 -5.27 -10.42 8.60
C VAL A 23 -5.62 -11.81 9.13
N GLU A 24 -5.75 -11.95 10.45
CA GLU A 24 -6.13 -13.20 11.11
C GLU A 24 -7.52 -13.67 10.66
N ARG A 25 -8.51 -12.78 10.71
CA ARG A 25 -9.87 -13.08 10.21
C ARG A 25 -9.88 -13.45 8.72
N SER A 26 -9.10 -12.74 7.89
CA SER A 26 -8.99 -13.07 6.47
C SER A 26 -8.34 -14.43 6.24
N ALA A 27 -7.37 -14.82 7.07
CA ALA A 27 -6.70 -16.11 7.00
C ALA A 27 -7.67 -17.26 7.36
N ASP A 28 -8.47 -17.07 8.41
CA ASP A 28 -9.50 -18.03 8.85
C ASP A 28 -10.57 -18.24 7.77
N GLN A 29 -11.02 -17.17 7.12
CA GLN A 29 -12.05 -17.23 6.08
C GLN A 29 -11.65 -18.07 4.86
N ILE A 30 -10.35 -18.15 4.56
CA ILE A 30 -9.83 -18.85 3.39
C ILE A 30 -9.09 -20.15 3.74
N ASP A 31 -9.10 -20.55 5.02
CA ASP A 31 -8.37 -21.70 5.56
C ASP A 31 -6.87 -21.69 5.18
N ARG A 32 -6.21 -20.55 5.41
CA ARG A 32 -4.77 -20.37 5.15
C ARG A 32 -4.06 -19.72 6.33
N SER A 33 -2.73 -19.69 6.26
CA SER A 33 -1.93 -18.95 7.24
C SER A 33 -1.96 -17.45 7.00
N MET A 34 -1.76 -16.65 8.05
CA MET A 34 -1.59 -15.20 7.94
C MET A 34 -0.47 -14.81 6.96
N ASN A 35 0.63 -15.57 6.95
CA ASN A 35 1.74 -15.32 6.03
C ASN A 35 1.31 -15.44 4.56
N TYR A 36 0.45 -16.41 4.24
CA TYR A 36 -0.10 -16.55 2.89
C TYR A 36 -0.89 -15.29 2.48
N VAL A 37 -1.76 -14.79 3.36
CA VAL A 37 -2.57 -13.58 3.13
C VAL A 37 -1.67 -12.37 2.89
N ILE A 38 -0.68 -12.16 3.75
CA ILE A 38 0.27 -11.04 3.64
C ILE A 38 1.02 -11.10 2.30
N VAL A 39 1.56 -12.26 1.95
CA VAL A 39 2.30 -12.45 0.69
C VAL A 39 1.39 -12.24 -0.52
N ALA A 40 0.13 -12.70 -0.46
CA ALA A 40 -0.84 -12.50 -1.53
C ALA A 40 -1.13 -11.01 -1.77
N ILE A 41 -1.37 -10.24 -0.70
CA ILE A 41 -1.60 -8.78 -0.77
C ILE A 41 -0.37 -8.08 -1.35
N LEU A 42 0.82 -8.41 -0.84
CA LEU A 42 2.07 -7.81 -1.33
C LEU A 42 2.31 -8.11 -2.81
N ARG A 43 2.04 -9.36 -3.24
CA ARG A 43 2.17 -9.76 -4.64
C ARG A 43 1.17 -9.04 -5.55
N ASP A 44 -0.07 -8.89 -5.09
CA ASP A 44 -1.11 -8.17 -5.82
C ASP A 44 -0.72 -6.70 -6.02
N ARG A 45 -0.33 -6.01 -4.93
CA ARG A 45 0.15 -4.63 -4.99
C ARG A 45 1.38 -4.47 -5.86
N MET A 46 2.36 -5.39 -5.77
CA MET A 46 3.55 -5.37 -6.62
C MET A 46 3.19 -5.45 -8.10
N LYS A 47 2.25 -6.32 -8.48
CA LYS A 47 1.78 -6.43 -9.88
C LYS A 47 1.05 -5.17 -10.33
N SER A 48 0.17 -4.62 -9.49
CA SER A 48 -0.53 -3.35 -9.80
C SER A 48 0.46 -2.20 -9.97
N SER A 49 1.43 -2.05 -9.07
CA SER A 49 2.49 -1.03 -9.17
C SER A 49 3.38 -1.22 -10.40
N ALA A 50 3.71 -2.46 -10.76
CA ALA A 50 4.47 -2.75 -11.97
C ALA A 50 3.72 -2.37 -13.26
N SER A 51 2.40 -2.56 -13.31
CA SER A 51 1.59 -2.12 -14.46
C SER A 51 1.53 -0.59 -14.59
N VAL A 52 1.54 0.14 -13.49
CA VAL A 52 1.60 1.62 -13.50
C VAL A 52 2.98 2.11 -13.92
N ALA A 53 4.06 1.46 -13.46
CA ALA A 53 5.43 1.79 -13.88
C ALA A 53 5.69 1.49 -15.37
N ALA A 54 5.12 0.40 -15.90
CA ALA A 54 5.18 0.08 -17.32
C ALA A 54 4.34 1.03 -18.20
N THR A 55 3.35 1.72 -17.60
CA THR A 55 2.47 2.70 -18.26
C THR A 55 2.88 4.14 -17.92
N GLY A 56 4.16 4.36 -17.57
CA GLY A 56 4.74 5.68 -17.34
C GLY A 56 5.16 6.42 -18.62
N SER A 57 4.81 5.91 -19.81
CA SER A 57 5.24 6.48 -21.10
C SER A 57 4.07 6.83 -22.04
N GLY A 58 2.83 6.91 -21.55
CA GLY A 58 1.66 7.25 -22.37
C GLY A 58 0.49 7.82 -21.56
N LEU A 59 0.13 9.05 -21.89
CA LEU A 59 -0.96 9.87 -21.35
C LEU A 59 -2.38 9.22 -21.44
N VAL A 60 -3.25 9.64 -20.50
CA VAL A 60 -4.66 10.05 -20.70
C VAL A 60 -5.85 9.05 -20.50
N THR A 61 -6.70 9.47 -19.54
CA THR A 61 -8.17 9.32 -19.35
C THR A 61 -8.81 7.96 -19.09
N LYS A 62 -9.28 7.78 -17.84
CA LYS A 62 -10.70 7.87 -17.47
C LYS A 62 -10.82 7.74 -15.95
N SER A 63 -10.88 8.87 -15.23
CA SER A 63 -11.23 8.87 -13.81
C SER A 63 -12.67 8.39 -13.65
N PRO A 64 -12.96 7.31 -12.90
CA PRO A 64 -14.31 7.10 -12.40
C PRO A 64 -14.60 8.20 -11.38
N ALA A 65 -15.75 8.86 -11.56
CA ALA A 65 -16.28 9.88 -10.68
C ALA A 65 -16.49 9.32 -9.27
N ALA A 66 -15.50 9.50 -8.39
CA ALA A 66 -15.73 9.54 -6.96
C ALA A 66 -15.68 11.01 -6.55
N ALA A 67 -16.84 11.53 -6.17
CA ALA A 67 -17.04 12.89 -5.71
C ALA A 67 -16.15 13.15 -4.48
N TYR A 68 -15.09 13.92 -4.67
CA TYR A 68 -14.51 14.72 -3.60
C TYR A 68 -15.03 16.12 -3.86
N ASP A 69 -15.84 16.62 -2.94
CA ASP A 69 -16.32 18.00 -2.94
C ASP A 69 -15.11 18.95 -2.92
N THR A 70 -14.85 19.62 -4.04
CA THR A 70 -13.76 20.57 -4.22
C THR A 70 -14.13 21.98 -3.77
N ALA A 71 -15.11 22.16 -2.88
CA ALA A 71 -15.50 23.48 -2.39
C ALA A 71 -14.62 24.06 -1.25
N ALA A 72 -13.50 23.42 -0.85
CA ALA A 72 -12.71 23.86 0.31
C ALA A 72 -11.31 24.42 -0.01
N LEU A 73 -11.06 24.92 -1.22
CA LEU A 73 -9.80 25.61 -1.57
C LEU A 73 -10.03 27.04 -2.11
N ALA A 74 -11.04 27.73 -1.59
CA ALA A 74 -11.11 29.18 -1.63
C ALA A 74 -10.56 29.73 -0.30
N GLY A 75 -9.24 29.78 -0.19
CA GLY A 75 -8.55 30.26 1.02
C GLY A 75 -7.14 30.71 0.67
N SER A 76 -7.03 31.96 0.27
CA SER A 76 -5.81 32.65 -0.13
C SER A 76 -4.89 32.95 1.07
N ASP A 77 -4.38 31.96 1.82
CA ASP A 77 -3.54 32.27 3.01
C ASP A 77 -2.61 31.11 3.42
N ILE A 78 -1.60 30.81 2.61
CA ILE A 78 -0.38 30.14 3.13
C ILE A 78 0.78 31.12 3.02
N ALA A 79 0.68 32.22 3.78
CA ALA A 79 1.88 32.86 4.30
C ALA A 79 2.51 31.84 5.27
N ASN A 80 3.73 31.38 4.95
CA ASN A 80 4.54 30.56 5.84
C ASN A 80 5.28 31.48 6.82
N PRO A 81 4.91 31.59 8.11
CA PRO A 81 5.59 32.46 9.06
C PRO A 81 6.94 31.92 9.58
N ALA A 82 7.46 30.81 9.05
CA ALA A 82 8.64 30.14 9.62
C ALA A 82 10.01 30.55 9.02
N ASN A 83 10.08 31.53 8.10
CA ASN A 83 11.36 31.97 7.50
C ASN A 83 11.90 33.30 8.07
N GLY A 84 11.66 33.59 9.35
CA GLY A 84 12.39 34.62 10.09
C GLY A 84 13.65 34.05 10.74
N VAL A 85 14.76 34.00 10.01
CA VAL A 85 16.09 33.76 10.60
C VAL A 85 16.62 35.12 11.10
N PRO A 86 17.20 35.22 12.32
CA PRO A 86 17.67 36.48 12.90
C PRO A 86 18.78 37.16 12.11
#